data_AF-A0A7M3NPJ7-F1
#
_entry.id   AF-A0A7M3NPJ7-F1
#
_cell.length_a   1.000
_cell.length_b   1.000
_cell.length_c   1.000
_cell.angle_alpha   90.00
_cell.angle_beta   90.00
_cell.angle_gamma   90.00
#
_symmetry.space_group_name_H-M   'P 1'
#
loop_
_entity.id
_entity.type
_entity.pdbx_description
1 polymer ?
#
loop_
_entity_poly.entity_id
_entity_poly.type
_entity_poly.pdbx_seq_one_letter_code
_entity_poly.pdbx_strand_id
1 'polypeptide(L)'
;MGRNRIAWASAAALMVATLGVAAVPAQATATTTATTTACPTGWGSQAETRSAATSESVTNIRTGRHACFDRMVVDVPGASTRELGYSVRYVSRLYQDGSGRQIAVGGGAVIEVRVAAPAYDPATGKPTYPAKAGQRLTGVNLTGYRTFRDARFVGSFEGDTQIGLGVRARLPFRVWVAADRVVVDVAHNWTGAR
;
A
#
# COMPACT_ATOMS: atom_id res chain seq x y z
N MET A 1 61.06 29.80 81.68
CA MET A 1 61.48 28.94 82.81
C MET A 1 60.60 27.68 82.78
N GLY A 2 61.15 26.48 83.02
CA GLY A 2 60.35 25.24 83.16
C GLY A 2 59.99 24.48 81.87
N ARG A 3 60.48 23.24 81.75
CA ARG A 3 60.00 22.18 80.84
C ARG A 3 59.00 21.30 81.60
N ASN A 4 57.99 20.72 80.94
CA ASN A 4 57.36 19.42 81.30
C ASN A 4 56.64 18.83 80.08
N ARG A 5 56.94 17.59 79.62
CA ARG A 5 56.47 16.25 80.10
C ARG A 5 54.96 16.05 79.81
N ILE A 6 54.56 15.42 78.69
CA ILE A 6 54.48 13.95 78.38
C ILE A 6 53.41 13.20 79.19
N ALA A 7 52.63 12.36 78.45
CA ALA A 7 51.56 11.42 78.84
C ALA A 7 50.11 11.99 78.77
N TRP A 8 49.07 11.24 78.37
CA TRP A 8 48.92 9.95 77.65
C TRP A 8 47.43 9.71 77.28
N ALA A 9 47.09 9.16 76.10
CA ALA A 9 45.95 8.23 75.86
C ALA A 9 45.76 7.86 74.37
N SER A 10 45.34 6.62 74.09
CA SER A 10 45.17 6.02 72.75
C SER A 10 43.69 5.74 72.42
N ALA A 11 43.45 5.23 71.19
CA ALA A 11 42.21 4.62 70.63
C ALA A 11 41.38 5.54 69.72
N ALA A 12 40.84 5.08 68.58
CA ALA A 12 41.08 3.85 67.82
C ALA A 12 40.81 4.11 66.32
N ALA A 13 41.59 3.50 65.42
CA ALA A 13 41.39 3.63 63.98
C ALA A 13 40.36 2.61 63.46
N LEU A 14 39.22 3.08 62.96
CA LEU A 14 38.34 2.24 62.14
C LEU A 14 38.95 2.09 60.75
N MET A 15 39.43 0.89 60.41
CA MET A 15 39.65 0.54 59.01
C MET A 15 38.30 0.19 58.36
N VAL A 16 37.85 1.04 57.45
CA VAL A 16 36.71 0.76 56.57
C VAL A 16 37.24 0.04 55.33
N ALA A 17 36.97 -1.26 55.22
CA ALA A 17 37.30 -2.04 54.02
C ALA A 17 36.25 -1.79 52.93
N THR A 18 36.59 -0.98 51.92
CA THR A 18 35.72 -0.73 50.76
C THR A 18 35.81 -1.90 49.77
N LEU A 19 34.80 -2.77 49.77
CA LEU A 19 34.61 -3.78 48.72
C LEU A 19 34.27 -3.10 47.39
N GLY A 20 35.22 -3.11 46.45
CA GLY A 20 35.01 -2.61 45.09
C GLY A 20 34.11 -3.55 44.30
N VAL A 21 32.87 -3.14 44.05
CA VAL A 21 31.92 -3.89 43.21
C VAL A 21 32.15 -3.53 41.75
N ALA A 22 32.78 -4.42 40.98
CA ALA A 22 32.96 -4.24 39.55
C ALA A 22 31.62 -4.44 38.82
N ALA A 23 30.96 -3.34 38.46
CA ALA A 23 29.73 -3.38 37.68
C ALA A 23 30.03 -3.77 36.22
N VAL A 24 29.78 -5.04 35.87
CA VAL A 24 29.87 -5.52 34.49
C VAL A 24 28.66 -4.99 33.71
N PRO A 25 28.83 -4.31 32.56
CA PRO A 25 27.71 -3.86 31.77
C PRO A 25 27.01 -5.06 31.14
N ALA A 26 25.78 -5.35 31.58
CA ALA A 26 24.92 -6.34 30.96
C ALA A 26 24.52 -5.86 29.55
N GLN A 27 25.23 -6.32 28.53
CA GLN A 27 24.88 -6.05 27.13
C GLN A 27 23.61 -6.82 26.80
N ALA A 28 22.47 -6.14 26.81
CA ALA A 28 21.20 -6.69 26.35
C ALA A 28 21.25 -6.90 24.84
N THR A 29 21.56 -8.12 24.40
CA THR A 29 21.44 -8.54 23.00
C THR A 29 19.96 -8.53 22.60
N ALA A 30 19.55 -7.45 21.93
CA ALA A 30 18.23 -7.36 21.33
C ALA A 30 18.11 -8.37 20.19
N THR A 31 17.51 -9.53 20.47
CA THR A 31 17.23 -10.55 19.46
C THR A 31 16.19 -10.03 18.47
N THR A 32 16.65 -9.50 17.35
CA THR A 32 15.77 -9.02 16.27
C THR A 32 15.17 -10.21 15.53
N THR A 33 13.98 -10.65 15.95
CA THR A 33 13.22 -11.68 15.24
C THR A 33 12.86 -11.17 13.85
N ALA A 34 13.54 -11.68 12.82
CA ALA A 34 13.27 -11.33 11.44
C ALA A 34 11.95 -11.94 10.97
N THR A 35 10.86 -11.17 11.03
CA THR A 35 9.55 -11.60 10.54
C THR A 35 9.58 -11.81 9.03
N THR A 36 9.55 -13.07 8.59
CA THR A 36 9.45 -13.40 7.17
C THR A 36 8.05 -13.05 6.66
N THR A 37 7.96 -12.07 5.77
CA THR A 37 6.68 -11.73 5.13
C THR A 37 6.30 -12.84 4.17
N ALA A 38 5.37 -13.71 4.56
CA ALA A 38 4.76 -14.68 3.67
C ALA A 38 4.01 -13.94 2.54
N CYS A 39 4.39 -14.21 1.29
CA CYS A 39 3.65 -13.69 0.15
C CYS A 39 2.33 -14.45 -0.01
N PRO A 40 1.19 -13.76 -0.25
CA PRO A 40 -0.07 -14.42 -0.56
C PRO A 40 0.05 -15.36 -1.77
N THR A 41 -0.71 -16.45 -1.75
CA THR A 41 -0.73 -17.45 -2.82
C THR A 41 -2.13 -17.63 -3.44
N GLY A 42 -2.24 -18.49 -4.46
CA GLY A 42 -3.49 -18.84 -5.12
C GLY A 42 -4.02 -17.82 -6.17
N TRP A 43 -3.25 -16.79 -6.52
CA TRP A 43 -3.69 -15.74 -7.45
C TRP A 43 -3.49 -16.16 -8.91
N GLY A 44 -4.42 -15.75 -9.77
CA GLY A 44 -4.41 -16.03 -11.21
C GLY A 44 -4.22 -14.78 -12.07
N SER A 45 -4.23 -14.95 -13.40
CA SER A 45 -4.29 -13.83 -14.35
C SER A 45 -5.55 -13.87 -15.23
N GLN A 46 -6.58 -14.59 -14.77
CA GLN A 46 -7.90 -14.60 -15.41
C GLN A 46 -8.69 -13.35 -15.05
N ALA A 47 -9.81 -13.10 -15.72
CA ALA A 47 -10.67 -11.98 -15.36
C ALA A 47 -11.33 -12.23 -13.99
N GLU A 48 -11.39 -11.20 -13.16
CA GLU A 48 -12.17 -11.21 -11.92
C GLU A 48 -13.29 -10.18 -12.03
N THR A 49 -14.51 -10.59 -11.66
CA THR A 49 -15.70 -9.76 -11.74
C THR A 49 -16.51 -9.85 -10.45
N ARG A 50 -17.24 -8.79 -10.14
CA ARG A 50 -18.20 -8.75 -9.04
C ARG A 50 -19.40 -7.91 -9.42
N SER A 51 -20.56 -8.55 -9.52
CA SER A 51 -21.83 -7.88 -9.81
C SER A 51 -22.35 -7.13 -8.59
N ALA A 52 -22.19 -5.81 -8.62
CA ALA A 52 -22.84 -4.82 -7.76
C ALA A 52 -22.71 -3.45 -8.46
N ALA A 53 -23.36 -2.40 -7.96
CA ALA A 53 -23.17 -1.03 -8.42
C ALA A 53 -23.54 -0.04 -7.32
N THR A 54 -22.98 1.16 -7.37
CA THR A 54 -23.30 2.26 -6.45
C THR A 54 -23.40 3.59 -7.20
N SER A 55 -24.21 4.51 -6.67
CA SER A 55 -24.22 5.92 -7.06
C SER A 55 -23.15 6.74 -6.35
N GLU A 56 -22.52 6.21 -5.30
CA GLU A 56 -21.41 6.88 -4.61
C GLU A 56 -20.21 7.04 -5.53
N SER A 57 -19.59 8.22 -5.51
CA SER A 57 -18.62 8.59 -6.54
C SER A 57 -17.19 8.15 -6.21
N VAL A 58 -16.44 7.73 -7.23
CA VAL A 58 -14.97 7.65 -7.17
C VAL A 58 -14.42 9.05 -6.92
N THR A 59 -13.70 9.22 -5.82
CA THR A 59 -13.09 10.51 -5.44
C THR A 59 -11.57 10.49 -5.58
N ASN A 60 -10.95 9.32 -5.44
CA ASN A 60 -9.50 9.17 -5.49
C ASN A 60 -9.08 7.80 -6.03
N ILE A 61 -7.90 7.75 -6.65
CA ILE A 61 -7.26 6.51 -7.06
C ILE A 61 -5.78 6.61 -6.70
N ARG A 62 -5.32 5.71 -5.83
CA ARG A 62 -3.98 5.72 -5.23
C ARG A 62 -3.28 4.39 -5.42
N THR A 63 -1.96 4.40 -5.28
CA THR A 63 -1.15 3.18 -5.39
C THR A 63 -0.18 3.05 -4.22
N GLY A 64 0.26 1.81 -3.94
CA GLY A 64 1.24 1.49 -2.92
C GLY A 64 2.14 0.34 -3.32
N ARG A 65 3.36 0.30 -2.78
CA ARG A 65 4.33 -0.79 -2.96
C ARG A 65 4.31 -1.69 -1.72
N HIS A 66 4.25 -3.00 -1.91
CA HIS A 66 4.39 -3.98 -0.83
C HIS A 66 5.56 -4.94 -1.14
N ALA A 67 5.91 -5.83 -0.23
CA ALA A 67 7.04 -6.75 -0.43
C ALA A 67 6.84 -7.72 -1.61
N CYS A 68 5.58 -8.11 -1.86
CA CYS A 68 5.19 -9.19 -2.79
C CYS A 68 4.32 -8.72 -3.97
N PHE A 69 3.73 -7.52 -3.91
CA PHE A 69 2.80 -7.00 -4.89
C PHE A 69 2.84 -5.46 -4.93
N ASP A 70 2.45 -4.86 -6.04
CA ASP A 70 2.02 -3.46 -6.08
C ASP A 70 0.49 -3.42 -5.95
N ARG A 71 -0.03 -2.42 -5.25
CA ARG A 71 -1.46 -2.24 -4.96
C ARG A 71 -1.99 -0.99 -5.63
N MET A 72 -3.16 -1.08 -6.24
CA MET A 72 -4.04 0.04 -6.58
C MET A 72 -5.26 0.01 -5.66
N VAL A 73 -5.70 1.19 -5.22
CA VAL A 73 -6.96 1.37 -4.49
C VAL A 73 -7.77 2.45 -5.19
N VAL A 74 -9.04 2.15 -5.46
CA VAL A 74 -10.04 3.10 -5.95
C VAL A 74 -10.94 3.43 -4.77
N ASP A 75 -10.88 4.68 -4.31
CA ASP A 75 -11.62 5.17 -3.13
C ASP A 75 -12.99 5.72 -3.58
N VAL A 76 -14.05 5.12 -3.05
CA VAL A 76 -15.47 5.37 -3.29
C VAL A 76 -16.16 5.56 -1.93
N PRO A 77 -15.95 6.72 -1.27
CA PRO A 77 -16.48 6.98 0.07
C PRO A 77 -18.01 6.84 0.10
N GLY A 78 -18.56 6.40 1.23
CA GLY A 78 -20.00 6.12 1.38
C GLY A 78 -20.40 4.70 0.97
N ALA A 79 -19.77 4.13 -0.05
CA ALA A 79 -20.17 2.80 -0.57
C ALA A 79 -19.87 1.66 0.41
N SER A 80 -20.86 0.81 0.67
CA SER A 80 -20.66 -0.42 1.44
C SER A 80 -20.04 -1.52 0.58
N THR A 81 -19.51 -2.57 1.24
CA THR A 81 -19.03 -3.77 0.55
C THR A 81 -20.10 -4.45 -0.30
N ARG A 82 -21.41 -4.22 -0.08
CA ARG A 82 -22.48 -4.84 -0.88
C ARG A 82 -22.69 -4.15 -2.23
N GLU A 83 -22.33 -2.88 -2.35
CA GLU A 83 -22.62 -2.05 -3.53
C GLU A 83 -21.41 -1.89 -4.48
N LEU A 84 -20.21 -2.23 -4.02
CA LEU A 84 -18.97 -2.07 -4.81
C LEU A 84 -18.77 -3.18 -5.87
N GLY A 85 -19.21 -2.92 -7.09
CA GLY A 85 -18.96 -3.81 -8.25
C GLY A 85 -17.66 -3.51 -8.99
N TYR A 86 -17.12 -4.52 -9.68
CA TYR A 86 -15.93 -4.35 -10.52
C TYR A 86 -15.85 -5.38 -11.65
N SER A 87 -15.04 -5.05 -12.66
CA SER A 87 -14.55 -5.98 -13.68
C SER A 87 -13.08 -5.68 -13.96
N VAL A 88 -12.20 -6.65 -13.75
CA VAL A 88 -10.75 -6.49 -13.90
C VAL A 88 -10.18 -7.61 -14.75
N ARG A 89 -9.50 -7.25 -15.84
CA ARG A 89 -9.01 -8.21 -16.84
C ARG A 89 -7.81 -7.69 -17.62
N TYR A 90 -6.99 -8.61 -18.12
CA TYR A 90 -5.97 -8.25 -19.12
C TYR A 90 -6.62 -7.96 -20.48
N VAL A 91 -6.14 -6.93 -21.18
CA VAL A 91 -6.58 -6.54 -22.52
C VAL A 91 -5.39 -6.36 -23.47
N SER A 92 -5.60 -6.61 -24.77
CA SER A 92 -4.59 -6.36 -25.82
C SER A 92 -4.55 -4.88 -26.25
N ARG A 93 -5.70 -4.22 -26.20
CA ARG A 93 -5.88 -2.78 -26.43
C ARG A 93 -6.97 -2.28 -25.48
N LEU A 94 -6.82 -1.05 -25.01
CA LEU A 94 -7.78 -0.39 -24.13
C LEU A 94 -8.49 0.71 -24.91
N TYR A 95 -9.82 0.69 -24.91
CA TYR A 95 -10.67 1.65 -25.61
C TYR A 95 -11.54 2.37 -24.60
N GLN A 96 -11.67 3.69 -24.74
CA GLN A 96 -12.51 4.50 -23.88
C GLN A 96 -13.98 4.31 -24.24
N ASP A 97 -14.77 3.88 -23.26
CA ASP A 97 -16.23 3.73 -23.38
C ASP A 97 -16.93 5.03 -23.82
N GLY A 98 -18.08 4.88 -24.49
CA GLY A 98 -18.81 5.95 -25.17
C GLY A 98 -18.13 6.49 -26.44
N SER A 99 -16.79 6.63 -26.44
CA SER A 99 -16.04 7.24 -27.56
C SER A 99 -15.40 6.26 -28.54
N GLY A 100 -15.14 5.02 -28.13
CA GLY A 100 -14.37 4.03 -28.89
C GLY A 100 -12.88 4.38 -29.10
N ARG A 101 -12.39 5.50 -28.55
CA ARG A 101 -11.01 5.97 -28.75
C ARG A 101 -10.01 5.09 -28.01
N GLN A 102 -8.97 4.62 -28.68
CA GLN A 102 -7.90 3.85 -28.04
C GLN A 102 -7.11 4.73 -27.06
N ILE A 103 -6.94 4.27 -25.81
CA ILE A 103 -6.06 4.88 -24.82
C ILE A 103 -4.77 4.05 -24.71
N ALA A 104 -3.63 4.66 -25.00
CA ALA A 104 -2.33 4.04 -24.83
C ALA A 104 -1.94 4.00 -23.35
N VAL A 105 -1.59 2.82 -22.85
CA VAL A 105 -1.12 2.57 -21.48
C VAL A 105 0.24 1.88 -21.57
N GLY A 106 1.27 2.46 -20.96
CA GLY A 106 2.64 1.91 -21.01
C GLY A 106 2.83 0.67 -20.12
N GLY A 107 3.49 -0.36 -20.65
CA GLY A 107 3.79 -1.59 -19.91
C GLY A 107 4.10 -2.76 -20.84
N GLY A 108 4.42 -3.92 -20.27
CA GLY A 108 4.52 -5.19 -21.01
C GLY A 108 3.17 -5.93 -21.07
N ALA A 109 2.20 -5.55 -20.26
CA ALA A 109 0.79 -5.93 -20.39
C ALA A 109 -0.12 -4.83 -19.80
N VAL A 110 -1.38 -4.79 -20.21
CA VAL A 110 -2.38 -3.82 -19.73
C VAL A 110 -3.52 -4.56 -19.05
N ILE A 111 -3.85 -4.13 -17.84
CA ILE A 111 -5.06 -4.50 -17.11
C ILE A 111 -6.08 -3.37 -17.30
N GLU A 112 -7.26 -3.70 -17.80
CA GLU A 112 -8.45 -2.86 -17.64
C GLU A 112 -9.00 -3.08 -16.22
N VAL A 113 -9.17 -1.99 -15.48
CA VAL A 113 -9.85 -1.97 -14.18
C VAL A 113 -11.11 -1.14 -14.35
N ARG A 114 -12.28 -1.77 -14.18
CA ARG A 114 -13.59 -1.12 -14.17
C ARG A 114 -14.18 -1.21 -12.77
N VAL A 115 -14.72 -0.11 -12.27
CA VAL A 115 -15.45 -0.03 -11.00
C VAL A 115 -16.84 0.51 -11.30
N ALA A 116 -17.88 -0.20 -10.83
CA ALA A 116 -19.28 0.18 -11.01
C ALA A 116 -19.69 1.30 -10.02
N ALA A 117 -18.98 2.42 -10.13
CA ALA A 117 -19.18 3.67 -9.42
C ALA A 117 -18.79 4.84 -10.35
N PRO A 118 -19.55 5.94 -10.43
CA PRO A 118 -19.24 7.08 -11.29
C PRO A 118 -18.03 7.89 -10.78
N ALA A 119 -17.25 8.48 -11.68
CA ALA A 119 -16.22 9.49 -11.32
C ALA A 119 -16.77 10.93 -11.39
N TYR A 120 -18.08 11.07 -11.18
CA TYR A 120 -18.83 12.31 -11.14
C TYR A 120 -19.93 12.22 -10.09
N ASP A 121 -20.39 13.37 -9.62
CA ASP A 121 -21.55 13.54 -8.75
C ASP A 121 -22.84 13.31 -9.57
N PRO A 122 -23.68 12.30 -9.24
CA PRO A 122 -24.84 11.97 -10.06
C PRO A 122 -25.93 13.05 -10.14
N ALA A 123 -26.00 13.96 -9.16
CA ALA A 123 -27.03 15.00 -9.09
C ALA A 123 -26.66 16.25 -9.91
N THR A 124 -25.37 16.51 -10.10
CA THR A 124 -24.84 17.74 -10.73
C THR A 124 -23.99 17.48 -11.98
N GLY A 125 -23.60 16.23 -12.23
CA GLY A 125 -22.71 15.85 -13.33
C GLY A 125 -21.26 16.35 -13.18
N LYS A 126 -20.91 16.96 -12.04
CA LYS A 126 -19.57 17.52 -11.80
C LYS A 126 -18.55 16.39 -11.58
N PRO A 127 -17.36 16.43 -12.21
CA PRO A 127 -16.31 15.43 -11.95
C PRO A 127 -15.89 15.42 -10.47
N THR A 128 -15.83 14.23 -9.87
CA THR A 128 -15.32 14.00 -8.51
C THR A 128 -13.88 13.52 -8.51
N TYR A 129 -13.42 12.91 -9.61
CA TYR A 129 -12.02 12.59 -9.83
C TYR A 129 -11.37 13.58 -10.81
N PRO A 130 -10.27 14.28 -10.44
CA PRO A 130 -9.70 15.37 -11.23
C PRO A 130 -8.77 14.86 -12.34
N ALA A 131 -9.30 14.13 -13.32
CA ALA A 131 -8.56 13.69 -14.50
C ALA A 131 -9.44 13.62 -15.77
N LYS A 132 -8.82 13.80 -16.94
CA LYS A 132 -9.43 13.62 -18.27
C LYS A 132 -8.96 12.34 -18.93
N ALA A 133 -9.78 11.79 -19.82
CA ALA A 133 -9.53 10.55 -20.55
C ALA A 133 -8.17 10.51 -21.28
N GLY A 134 -7.28 9.62 -20.84
CA GLY A 134 -5.90 9.43 -21.33
C GLY A 134 -4.81 10.11 -20.49
N GLN A 135 -5.18 10.96 -19.53
CA GLN A 135 -4.21 11.50 -18.56
C GLN A 135 -3.75 10.42 -17.58
N ARG A 136 -2.57 10.66 -16.98
CA ARG A 136 -2.12 9.86 -15.83
C ARG A 136 -3.01 10.10 -14.63
N LEU A 137 -3.13 9.10 -13.77
CA LEU A 137 -3.85 9.23 -12.51
C LEU A 137 -3.24 10.36 -11.66
N THR A 138 -4.09 11.28 -11.20
CA THR A 138 -3.68 12.43 -10.40
C THR A 138 -3.10 11.97 -9.07
N GLY A 139 -1.93 12.51 -8.70
CA GLY A 139 -1.19 12.12 -7.49
C GLY A 139 -0.40 10.80 -7.57
N VAL A 140 -0.50 10.03 -8.67
CA VAL A 140 0.18 8.73 -8.79
C VAL A 140 1.56 8.87 -9.43
N ASN A 141 2.61 8.55 -8.66
CA ASN A 141 3.98 8.38 -9.16
C ASN A 141 4.41 6.92 -9.04
N LEU A 142 4.73 6.28 -10.18
CA LEU A 142 5.11 4.87 -10.27
C LEU A 142 6.64 4.63 -10.26
N THR A 143 7.43 5.67 -10.00
CA THR A 143 8.89 5.54 -9.89
C THR A 143 9.26 4.59 -8.76
N GLY A 144 10.09 3.59 -9.06
CA GLY A 144 10.51 2.58 -8.09
C GLY A 144 9.43 1.54 -7.72
N TYR A 145 8.34 1.43 -8.50
CA TYR A 145 7.41 0.29 -8.44
C TYR A 145 8.01 -0.92 -9.17
N ARG A 146 7.76 -2.12 -8.66
CA ARG A 146 8.33 -3.35 -9.25
C ARG A 146 7.50 -3.84 -10.42
N THR A 147 6.18 -3.86 -10.27
CA THR A 147 5.18 -4.35 -11.23
C THR A 147 4.54 -3.22 -12.03
N PHE A 148 4.09 -2.14 -11.40
CA PHE A 148 3.36 -1.06 -12.10
C PHE A 148 4.30 -0.23 -12.99
N ARG A 149 3.79 0.22 -14.15
CA ARG A 149 4.56 0.93 -15.19
C ARG A 149 3.86 2.17 -15.74
N ASP A 150 2.54 2.15 -15.86
CA ASP A 150 1.73 3.32 -16.19
C ASP A 150 0.36 3.17 -15.54
N ALA A 151 -0.34 4.27 -15.31
CA ALA A 151 -1.71 4.25 -14.81
C ALA A 151 -2.48 5.44 -15.39
N ARG A 152 -3.58 5.16 -16.09
CA ARG A 152 -4.35 6.14 -16.86
C ARG A 152 -5.81 6.16 -16.43
N PHE A 153 -6.35 7.36 -16.29
CA PHE A 153 -7.80 7.52 -16.25
C PHE A 153 -8.34 7.38 -17.68
N VAL A 154 -9.26 6.44 -17.92
CA VAL A 154 -9.81 6.19 -19.25
C VAL A 154 -11.09 6.98 -19.43
N GLY A 155 -11.95 7.00 -18.43
CA GLY A 155 -13.17 7.80 -18.38
C GLY A 155 -14.10 7.35 -17.27
N SER A 156 -15.24 8.02 -17.17
CA SER A 156 -16.42 7.48 -16.49
C SER A 156 -17.66 7.75 -17.35
N PHE A 157 -18.52 6.74 -17.46
CA PHE A 157 -19.67 6.72 -18.36
C PHE A 157 -20.73 5.76 -17.77
N GLU A 158 -22.00 6.16 -17.79
CA GLU A 158 -23.14 5.34 -17.32
C GLU A 158 -22.95 4.67 -15.94
N GLY A 159 -22.32 5.37 -14.99
CA GLY A 159 -22.08 4.86 -13.64
C GLY A 159 -20.86 3.94 -13.49
N ASP A 160 -20.08 3.70 -14.54
CA ASP A 160 -18.82 2.95 -14.49
C ASP A 160 -17.62 3.90 -14.56
N THR A 161 -16.53 3.56 -13.87
CA THR A 161 -15.23 4.24 -13.95
C THR A 161 -14.17 3.29 -14.48
N GLN A 162 -13.56 3.67 -15.61
CA GLN A 162 -12.62 2.85 -16.36
C GLN A 162 -11.18 3.39 -16.18
N ILE A 163 -10.27 2.50 -15.82
CA ILE A 163 -8.86 2.77 -15.50
C ILE A 163 -7.97 1.80 -16.28
N GLY A 164 -6.90 2.32 -16.87
CA GLY A 164 -5.87 1.53 -17.55
C GLY A 164 -4.65 1.36 -16.67
N LEU A 165 -4.39 0.16 -16.19
CA LEU A 165 -3.23 -0.17 -15.36
C LEU A 165 -2.18 -0.94 -16.18
N GLY A 166 -1.08 -0.26 -16.48
CA GLY A 166 0.07 -0.82 -17.17
C GLY A 166 1.00 -1.54 -16.21
N VAL A 167 1.30 -2.81 -16.50
CA VAL A 167 2.16 -3.68 -15.68
C VAL A 167 3.35 -4.21 -16.48
N ARG A 168 4.43 -4.60 -15.80
CA ARG A 168 5.68 -5.03 -16.43
C ARG A 168 5.55 -6.26 -17.36
N ALA A 169 4.59 -7.14 -17.07
CA ALA A 169 4.29 -8.39 -17.77
C ALA A 169 2.94 -8.92 -17.27
N ARG A 170 2.35 -9.93 -17.94
CA ARG A 170 1.17 -10.64 -17.43
C ARG A 170 1.55 -11.41 -16.15
N LEU A 171 1.02 -10.95 -15.02
CA LEU A 171 1.31 -11.42 -13.68
C LEU A 171 0.01 -11.75 -12.92
N PRO A 172 0.09 -12.56 -11.86
CA PRO A 172 -1.06 -12.83 -11.01
C PRO A 172 -1.59 -11.54 -10.36
N PHE A 173 -2.90 -11.43 -10.26
CA PHE A 173 -3.56 -10.39 -9.48
C PHE A 173 -4.70 -10.98 -8.65
N ARG A 174 -5.20 -10.18 -7.72
CA ARG A 174 -6.51 -10.37 -7.09
C ARG A 174 -7.24 -9.04 -6.98
N VAL A 175 -8.55 -9.11 -6.86
CA VAL A 175 -9.42 -7.97 -6.58
C VAL A 175 -10.28 -8.28 -5.37
N TRP A 176 -10.49 -7.29 -4.53
CA TRP A 176 -11.37 -7.40 -3.36
C TRP A 176 -11.92 -6.03 -2.98
N VAL A 177 -12.98 -6.02 -2.16
CA VAL A 177 -13.63 -4.80 -1.68
C VAL A 177 -13.50 -4.69 -0.17
N ALA A 178 -13.39 -3.46 0.32
CA ALA A 178 -13.69 -3.10 1.70
C ALA A 178 -14.85 -2.08 1.68
N ALA A 179 -15.34 -1.67 2.85
CA ALA A 179 -16.09 -0.42 2.92
C ALA A 179 -15.21 0.69 2.32
N ASP A 180 -15.83 1.65 1.62
CA ASP A 180 -15.22 2.78 0.93
C ASP A 180 -14.30 2.49 -0.28
N ARG A 181 -14.02 1.23 -0.68
CA ARG A 181 -12.98 0.99 -1.72
C ARG A 181 -12.99 -0.36 -2.44
N VAL A 182 -12.55 -0.31 -3.70
CA VAL A 182 -12.08 -1.48 -4.48
C VAL A 182 -10.55 -1.52 -4.44
N VAL A 183 -9.95 -2.69 -4.25
CA VAL A 183 -8.51 -2.90 -4.17
C VAL A 183 -8.06 -3.93 -5.21
N VAL A 184 -7.04 -3.58 -5.99
CA VAL A 184 -6.40 -4.48 -6.97
C VAL A 184 -4.94 -4.68 -6.55
N ASP A 185 -4.56 -5.91 -6.21
CA ASP A 185 -3.18 -6.29 -5.91
C ASP A 185 -2.60 -7.03 -7.11
N VAL A 186 -1.44 -6.61 -7.65
CA VAL A 186 -0.74 -7.34 -8.72
C VAL A 186 0.61 -7.81 -8.21
N ALA A 187 0.81 -9.13 -8.18
CA ALA A 187 2.01 -9.78 -7.68
C ALA A 187 3.27 -9.35 -8.44
N HIS A 188 4.42 -9.41 -7.78
CA HIS A 188 5.71 -9.18 -8.43
C HIS A 188 6.17 -10.36 -9.29
N ASN A 189 5.70 -11.57 -9.01
CA ASN A 189 6.12 -12.81 -9.63
C ASN A 189 5.01 -13.87 -9.57
N TRP A 190 5.27 -15.03 -10.17
CA TRP A 190 4.38 -16.20 -10.14
C TRP A 190 4.67 -17.16 -8.97
N THR A 191 5.61 -16.85 -8.07
CA THR A 191 6.03 -17.80 -7.00
C THR A 191 5.03 -17.89 -5.83
N GLY A 192 3.86 -17.25 -5.95
CA GLY A 192 2.67 -17.53 -5.14
C GLY A 192 1.53 -18.22 -5.90
N ALA A 193 1.68 -18.58 -7.18
CA ALA A 193 0.57 -19.14 -7.97
C ALA A 193 0.43 -20.68 -7.85
N ARG A 194 0.66 -21.23 -6.65
CA ARG A 194 0.43 -22.64 -6.30
C ARG A 194 -0.67 -22.73 -5.24
#